data_AF-A0A7C9EJF8-F1
#
_entry.id   AF-A0A7C9EJF8-F1
#
_cell.length_a   1.000
_cell.length_b   1.000
_cell.length_c   1.000
_cell.angle_alpha   90.00
_cell.angle_beta   90.00
_cell.angle_gamma   90.00
#
_symmetry.space_group_name_H-M   'P 1'
#
loop_
_entity.id
_entity.type
_entity.pdbx_description
1 polymer ?
#
loop_
_entity_poly.entity_id
_entity_poly.type
_entity_poly.pdbx_seq_one_letter_code
_entity_poly.pdbx_strand_id
1 'polypeptide(L)'
;RWSYHNGGSWPVLLWLLTAACIKTGRPQIARRAIDLAETRLLKDGWPEYYDGKLGRYIGKQARKFQTWSIAGYLVAKMMLEDPSHLGMISLEEDKLMKPLIKRSSSWTC
;
A
#
# COMPACT_ATOMS: atom_id res chain seq x y z
N ARG A 1 7.23 14.26 -18.59
CA ARG A 1 8.35 14.18 -17.63
C ARG A 1 7.94 13.18 -16.55
N TRP A 2 8.76 12.17 -16.23
CA TRP A 2 8.43 11.11 -15.26
C TRP A 2 9.14 11.40 -13.94
N SER A 3 8.49 12.20 -13.08
CA SER A 3 9.14 12.70 -11.87
C SER A 3 8.14 13.09 -10.79
N TYR A 4 8.52 12.87 -9.53
CA TYR A 4 7.74 13.25 -8.35
C TYR A 4 6.27 12.80 -8.47
N HIS A 5 5.30 13.71 -8.36
CA HIS A 5 3.88 13.40 -8.54
C HIS A 5 3.49 13.08 -9.99
N ASN A 6 4.26 13.52 -10.99
CA ASN A 6 4.01 13.23 -12.41
C ASN A 6 4.67 11.90 -12.81
N GLY A 7 4.14 10.80 -12.28
CA GLY A 7 4.57 9.44 -12.62
C GLY A 7 5.93 9.02 -12.03
N GLY A 8 6.35 9.61 -10.91
CA GLY A 8 7.47 9.09 -10.11
C GLY A 8 7.09 7.79 -9.40
N SER A 9 8.09 6.98 -9.07
CA SER A 9 7.90 5.73 -8.30
C SER A 9 8.16 5.99 -6.81
N TRP A 10 7.19 5.64 -5.97
CA TRP A 10 7.19 6.00 -4.54
C TRP A 10 7.34 4.74 -3.66
N PRO A 11 8.46 4.56 -2.94
CA PRO A 11 8.67 3.39 -2.07
C PRO A 11 7.61 3.23 -0.98
N VAL A 12 7.08 4.33 -0.47
CA VAL A 12 6.01 4.32 0.54
C VAL A 12 4.75 3.56 0.07
N LEU A 13 4.48 3.45 -1.22
CA LEU A 13 3.30 2.72 -1.72
C LEU A 13 3.43 1.19 -1.59
N LEU A 14 4.60 0.67 -1.24
CA LEU A 14 4.86 -0.76 -1.11
C LEU A 14 3.96 -1.44 -0.08
N TRP A 15 3.67 -0.79 1.05
CA TRP A 15 2.81 -1.39 2.08
C TRP A 15 1.34 -1.46 1.66
N LEU A 16 0.83 -0.44 0.93
CA LEU A 16 -0.52 -0.47 0.39
C LEU A 16 -0.68 -1.57 -0.66
N LEU A 17 0.31 -1.70 -1.56
CA LEU A 17 0.35 -2.81 -2.51
C LEU A 17 0.34 -4.16 -1.77
N THR A 18 1.12 -4.27 -0.70
CA THR A 18 1.20 -5.50 0.10
C THR A 18 -0.13 -5.84 0.76
N ALA A 19 -0.76 -4.87 1.44
CA ALA A 19 -2.06 -5.06 2.06
C ALA A 19 -3.12 -5.50 1.03
N ALA A 20 -3.17 -4.85 -0.14
CA ALA A 20 -4.08 -5.23 -1.22
C ALA A 20 -3.79 -6.63 -1.77
N CYS A 21 -2.51 -7.00 -1.91
CA CYS A 21 -2.11 -8.34 -2.34
C CYS A 21 -2.55 -9.41 -1.34
N ILE A 22 -2.40 -9.17 -0.04
CA ILE A 22 -2.87 -10.10 0.99
C ILE A 22 -4.39 -10.22 0.94
N LYS A 23 -5.11 -9.09 0.93
CA LYS A 23 -6.58 -9.05 0.89
C LYS A 23 -7.16 -9.79 -0.32
N THR A 24 -6.48 -9.71 -1.46
CA THR A 24 -6.93 -10.34 -2.71
C THR A 24 -6.38 -11.74 -2.92
N GLY A 25 -5.66 -12.31 -1.95
CA GLY A 25 -5.09 -13.66 -2.06
C GLY A 25 -3.95 -13.79 -3.07
N ARG A 26 -3.20 -12.71 -3.33
CA ARG A 26 -2.08 -12.66 -4.30
C ARG A 26 -0.73 -12.26 -3.65
N PRO A 27 -0.27 -12.92 -2.57
CA PRO A 27 0.94 -12.52 -1.84
C PRO A 27 2.23 -12.60 -2.67
N GLN A 28 2.26 -13.40 -3.74
CA GLN A 28 3.41 -13.50 -4.65
C GLN A 28 3.77 -12.18 -5.34
N ILE A 29 2.78 -11.30 -5.57
CA ILE A 29 3.01 -9.98 -6.17
C ILE A 29 3.76 -9.09 -5.17
N ALA A 30 3.32 -9.10 -3.91
CA ALA A 30 3.97 -8.36 -2.83
C ALA A 30 5.40 -8.85 -2.58
N ARG A 31 5.62 -10.18 -2.54
CA ARG A 31 6.98 -10.76 -2.40
C ARG A 31 7.92 -10.25 -3.48
N ARG A 32 7.50 -10.32 -4.75
CA ARG A 32 8.30 -9.82 -5.88
C ARG A 32 8.58 -8.31 -5.77
N ALA A 33 7.62 -7.51 -5.31
CA ALA A 33 7.81 -6.08 -5.14
C ALA A 33 8.80 -5.75 -4.01
N ILE A 34 8.74 -6.49 -2.91
CA ILE A 34 9.69 -6.39 -1.79
C ILE A 34 11.09 -6.81 -2.23
N ASP A 35 11.24 -7.94 -2.93
CA ASP A 35 12.54 -8.41 -3.44
C ASP A 35 13.19 -7.32 -4.33
N LEU A 36 12.40 -6.69 -5.21
CA LEU A 36 12.87 -5.60 -6.05
C LEU A 36 13.32 -4.39 -5.21
N ALA A 37 12.55 -4.01 -4.19
CA ALA A 37 12.88 -2.89 -3.31
C ALA A 37 14.17 -3.15 -2.48
N GLU A 38 14.33 -4.36 -1.95
CA GLU A 38 15.49 -4.79 -1.17
C GLU A 38 16.80 -4.74 -1.96
N THR A 39 16.75 -4.88 -3.30
CA THR A 39 17.97 -4.78 -4.13
C THR A 39 18.65 -3.40 -4.07
N ARG A 40 17.91 -2.33 -3.73
CA ARG A 40 18.33 -0.94 -3.91
C ARG A 40 18.04 0.02 -2.77
N LEU A 41 16.94 -0.10 -2.03
CA LEU A 41 16.52 0.94 -1.06
C LEU A 41 17.61 1.31 -0.04
N LEU A 42 18.28 0.31 0.53
CA LEU A 42 19.38 0.53 1.46
C LEU A 42 20.57 1.20 0.78
N LYS A 43 20.97 0.73 -0.41
CA LYS A 43 22.11 1.25 -1.18
C LYS A 43 21.92 2.70 -1.61
N ASP A 44 20.69 3.06 -1.96
CA ASP A 44 20.32 4.39 -2.44
C ASP A 44 20.05 5.38 -1.27
N GLY A 45 20.13 4.91 -0.02
CA GLY A 45 19.94 5.74 1.18
C GLY A 45 18.49 6.12 1.43
N TRP A 46 17.55 5.19 1.19
CA TRP A 46 16.11 5.35 1.46
C TRP A 46 15.51 6.65 0.88
N PRO A 47 15.53 6.82 -0.45
CA PRO A 47 15.03 8.04 -1.08
C PRO A 47 13.51 8.18 -0.95
N GLU A 48 13.05 9.43 -0.99
CA GLU A 48 11.63 9.80 -0.97
C GLU A 48 10.87 9.27 -2.20
N TYR A 49 11.47 9.35 -3.39
CA TYR A 49 10.89 8.85 -4.65
C TYR A 49 12.00 8.58 -5.69
N TYR A 50 11.63 7.88 -6.75
CA TYR A 50 12.46 7.61 -7.94
C TYR A 50 11.83 8.21 -9.20
N ASP A 51 12.70 8.60 -10.14
CA ASP A 51 12.35 9.20 -11.43
C ASP A 51 12.55 8.24 -12.61
N GLY A 52 11.91 8.59 -13.73
CA GLY A 52 11.98 7.86 -14.99
C GLY A 52 10.83 6.86 -15.16
N LYS A 53 10.57 6.46 -16.41
CA LYS A 53 9.48 5.54 -16.79
C LYS A 53 9.46 4.23 -15.98
N LEU A 54 10.63 3.79 -15.52
CA LEU A 54 10.83 2.53 -14.81
C LEU A 54 11.40 2.75 -13.39
N GLY A 55 11.37 3.99 -12.87
CA GLY A 55 11.92 4.29 -11.53
C GLY A 55 13.43 4.00 -11.39
N ARG A 56 14.21 4.10 -12.47
CA ARG A 56 15.62 3.71 -12.45
C ARG A 56 16.52 4.72 -11.74
N TYR A 57 16.14 5.99 -11.71
CA TYR A 57 16.95 7.08 -11.19
C TYR A 57 16.44 7.53 -9.83
N ILE A 58 17.31 7.88 -8.89
CA ILE A 58 16.88 8.57 -7.65
C ILE A 58 16.19 9.87 -8.05
N GLY A 59 15.08 10.20 -7.37
CA GLY A 59 14.26 11.36 -7.71
C GLY A 59 15.06 12.66 -7.72
N LYS A 60 14.79 13.54 -8.69
CA LYS A 60 15.57 14.77 -8.92
C LYS A 60 15.76 15.63 -7.66
N GLN A 61 14.76 15.65 -6.78
CA GLN A 61 14.78 16.37 -5.50
C GLN A 61 14.42 15.43 -4.33
N ALA A 62 14.65 14.13 -4.48
CA ALA A 62 14.33 13.17 -3.44
C ALA A 62 15.24 13.37 -2.22
N ARG A 63 14.63 13.48 -1.04
CA ARG A 63 15.36 13.45 0.24
C ARG A 63 15.78 12.01 0.55
N LYS A 64 16.98 11.84 1.10
CA LYS A 64 17.45 10.56 1.65
C LYS A 64 16.86 10.34 3.04
N PHE A 65 16.85 9.08 3.48
CA PHE A 65 16.36 8.67 4.79
C PHE A 65 14.93 9.13 5.05
N GLN A 66 14.11 9.11 4.01
CA GLN A 66 12.74 9.55 4.11
C GLN A 66 11.94 8.54 4.95
N THR A 67 11.40 9.01 6.09
CA THR A 67 10.79 8.17 7.12
C THR A 67 9.74 7.21 6.57
N TRP A 68 8.83 7.68 5.72
CA TRP A 68 7.77 6.84 5.18
C TRP A 68 8.23 5.83 4.12
N SER A 69 9.41 6.02 3.52
CA SER A 69 10.00 5.05 2.59
C SER A 69 10.57 3.87 3.38
N ILE A 70 11.15 4.15 4.54
CA ILE A 70 11.62 3.14 5.50
C ILE A 70 10.41 2.43 6.13
N ALA A 71 9.47 3.18 6.70
CA ALA A 71 8.30 2.64 7.37
C ALA A 71 7.43 1.81 6.42
N GLY A 72 7.21 2.28 5.19
CA GLY A 72 6.43 1.53 4.19
C GLY A 72 7.07 0.18 3.83
N TYR A 73 8.40 0.10 3.79
CA TYR A 73 9.08 -1.19 3.62
C TYR A 73 8.89 -2.10 4.85
N LEU A 74 9.09 -1.58 6.06
CA LEU A 74 8.93 -2.37 7.29
C LEU A 74 7.50 -2.90 7.46
N VAL A 75 6.49 -2.05 7.26
CA VAL A 75 5.08 -2.46 7.32
C VAL A 75 4.77 -3.54 6.28
N ALA A 76 5.30 -3.42 5.07
CA ALA A 76 5.13 -4.44 4.04
C ALA A 76 5.71 -5.81 4.47
N LYS A 77 6.91 -5.83 5.07
CA LYS A 77 7.53 -7.05 5.59
C LYS A 77 6.70 -7.66 6.72
N MET A 78 6.31 -6.86 7.72
CA MET A 78 5.52 -7.32 8.86
C MET A 78 4.15 -7.87 8.46
N MET A 79 3.49 -7.26 7.45
CA MET A 79 2.23 -7.79 6.92
C MET A 79 2.40 -9.12 6.17
N LEU A 80 3.52 -9.34 5.49
CA LEU A 80 3.79 -10.63 4.84
C LEU A 80 4.19 -11.72 5.84
N GLU A 81 4.90 -11.36 6.90
CA GLU A 81 5.29 -12.26 7.99
C GLU A 81 4.06 -12.71 8.78
N ASP A 82 3.16 -11.77 9.09
CA ASP A 82 1.88 -12.04 9.74
C ASP A 82 0.72 -11.33 9.01
N PRO A 83 0.01 -12.07 8.13
CA PRO A 83 -1.16 -11.56 7.42
C PRO A 83 -2.34 -11.16 8.31
N SER A 84 -2.38 -11.57 9.59
CA SER A 84 -3.46 -11.18 10.51
C SER A 84 -3.50 -9.66 10.76
N HIS A 85 -2.36 -8.98 10.59
CA HIS A 85 -2.25 -7.53 10.66
C HIS A 85 -3.13 -6.78 9.63
N LEU A 86 -3.56 -7.44 8.55
CA LEU A 86 -4.40 -6.83 7.52
C LEU A 86 -5.70 -6.25 8.09
N GLY A 87 -6.27 -6.87 9.13
CA GLY A 87 -7.50 -6.40 9.78
C GLY A 87 -7.42 -4.99 10.38
N MET A 88 -6.21 -4.46 10.61
CA MET A 88 -6.01 -3.09 11.09
C MET A 88 -6.30 -2.02 10.02
N ILE A 89 -6.19 -2.36 8.73
CA ILE A 89 -6.32 -1.39 7.62
C ILE A 89 -7.34 -1.81 6.56
N SER A 90 -7.97 -2.98 6.71
CA SER A 90 -8.98 -3.46 5.78
C SER A 90 -10.24 -3.85 6.51
N LEU A 91 -11.38 -3.44 5.95
CA LEU A 91 -12.68 -3.94 6.34
C LEU A 91 -13.09 -5.06 5.40
N GLU A 92 -13.72 -6.09 5.94
CA GLU A 92 -14.49 -7.03 5.12
C GLU A 92 -15.67 -6.28 4.49
N GLU A 93 -16.15 -6.79 3.35
CA GLU A 93 -17.44 -6.31 2.86
C GLU A 93 -18.48 -6.49 3.96
N ASP A 94 -19.29 -5.46 4.21
CA ASP A 94 -20.49 -5.62 5.02
C ASP A 94 -21.24 -6.79 4.39
N LYS A 95 -21.28 -7.94 5.08
CA LYS A 95 -22.20 -9.02 4.73
C LYS A 95 -23.55 -8.35 4.70
N LEU A 96 -24.08 -8.08 3.51
CA LEU A 96 -25.30 -7.31 3.27
C LEU A 96 -26.28 -7.65 4.38
N MET A 97 -26.32 -6.82 5.43
CA MET A 97 -27.37 -6.94 6.43
C MET A 97 -28.56 -6.57 5.60
N LYS A 98 -29.37 -7.57 5.21
CA LYS A 98 -30.63 -7.34 4.51
C LYS A 98 -31.26 -6.15 5.23
N PRO A 99 -31.50 -5.01 4.55
CA PRO A 99 -32.05 -3.86 5.22
C PRO A 99 -33.29 -4.35 5.95
N LEU A 100 -33.29 -4.26 7.28
CA LEU A 100 -34.50 -4.48 8.05
C LEU A 100 -35.41 -3.31 7.68
N ILE A 101 -36.20 -3.50 6.62
CA ILE A 101 -37.27 -2.56 6.27
C ILE A 101 -38.29 -2.64 7.40
N LYS A 102 -38.07 -1.85 8.46
CA LYS A 102 -39.09 -1.55 9.44
C LYS A 102 -40.06 -0.58 8.75
N ARG A 103 -41.15 -1.12 8.22
CA ARG A 103 -42.26 -0.28 7.75
C ARG A 103 -42.71 0.60 8.91
N SER A 104 -42.71 1.93 8.72
CA SER A 104 -43.35 2.82 9.68
C SER A 104 -44.85 2.51 9.71
N SER A 105 -45.40 2.23 10.88
CA SER A 105 -46.85 2.22 11.07
C SER A 105 -47.35 3.66 11.08
N SER A 106 -47.66 4.19 9.90
CA SER A 106 -48.48 5.41 9.80
C SER A 106 -49.90 5.04 10.25
N TRP A 107 -50.39 5.74 11.27
CA TRP A 107 -51.77 5.63 11.73
C TRP A 107 -52.71 6.15 10.63
N THR A 108 -53.69 5.35 10.23
CA THR A 108 -54.84 5.81 9.46
C THR A 108 -55.84 6.45 10.42
N CYS A 109 -56.08 7.76 10.26
CA CYS A 109 -57.21 8.45 10.87
C CYS A 109 -58.55 7.88 10.37
#